data_AF-A0A963N080-F1
#
_entry.id   AF-A0A963N080-F1
#
_cell.length_a   1.000
_cell.length_b   1.000
_cell.length_c   1.000
_cell.angle_alpha   90.00
_cell.angle_beta   90.00
_cell.angle_gamma   90.00
#
_symmetry.space_group_name_H-M   'P 1'
#
loop_
_entity.id
_entity.type
_entity.pdbx_description
1 polymer ?
#
loop_
_entity_poly.entity_id
_entity_poly.type
_entity_poly.pdbx_seq_one_letter_code
_entity_poly.pdbx_strand_id
1 'polypeptide(L)'
;MFGSGPINGCNAEQTLAWIYRGGGYELYQELLKKLQLDVVGFFCMPMPTQPLGWFKKPVTSADDMKGLKYRTVGLAADVMQEMGL
;
A
#
# COMPACT_ATOMS: atom_id res chain seq x y z
N MET A 1 4.59 -2.34 -10.22
CA MET A 1 5.43 -2.00 -9.04
C MET A 1 4.52 -2.02 -7.81
N PHE A 2 4.45 -3.13 -7.07
CA PHE A 2 3.63 -3.29 -5.86
C PHE A 2 4.30 -2.63 -4.62
N GLY A 3 4.90 -1.45 -4.80
CA GLY A 3 5.71 -0.80 -3.77
C GLY A 3 4.92 -0.24 -2.58
N SER A 4 3.60 -0.15 -2.73
CA SER A 4 2.67 0.27 -1.68
C SER A 4 1.46 -0.64 -1.80
N GLY A 5 1.38 -1.65 -0.93
CA GLY A 5 0.26 -2.58 -0.91
C GLY A 5 -1.07 -1.83 -0.70
N PRO A 6 -2.21 -2.42 -1.11
CA PRO A 6 -3.51 -1.85 -0.79
C PRO A 6 -3.61 -1.61 0.72
N ILE A 7 -4.10 -0.44 1.12
CA ILE A 7 -4.29 -0.05 2.52
C ILE A 7 -5.52 -0.80 3.04
N ASN A 8 -5.37 -2.10 3.29
CA ASN A 8 -6.41 -2.95 3.87
C ASN A 8 -6.27 -3.08 5.41
N GLY A 9 -5.28 -2.39 6.00
CA GLY A 9 -5.01 -2.41 7.44
C GLY A 9 -4.17 -3.58 7.93
N CYS A 10 -3.74 -4.49 7.05
CA CYS A 10 -2.88 -5.62 7.43
C CYS A 10 -1.42 -5.18 7.61
N ASN A 11 -0.73 -5.79 8.58
CA ASN A 11 0.73 -5.75 8.63
C ASN A 11 1.36 -6.73 7.62
N ALA A 12 2.69 -6.79 7.62
CA ALA A 12 3.47 -7.58 6.67
C ALA A 12 3.14 -9.08 6.74
N GLU A 13 3.10 -9.62 7.96
CA GLU A 13 2.85 -11.02 8.25
C GLU A 13 1.43 -11.43 7.89
N GLN A 14 0.44 -10.59 8.24
CA GLN A 14 -0.96 -10.80 7.90
C GLN A 14 -1.18 -10.79 6.38
N THR A 15 -0.53 -9.87 5.67
CA THR A 15 -0.62 -9.82 4.20
C THR A 15 -0.05 -11.09 3.58
N LEU A 16 1.12 -11.54 4.05
CA LEU A 16 1.74 -12.76 3.55
C LEU A 16 0.90 -14.01 3.86
N ALA A 17 0.34 -14.08 5.07
CA ALA A 17 -0.57 -15.16 5.46
C ALA A 17 -1.82 -15.17 4.59
N TRP A 18 -2.41 -14.00 4.30
CA TRP A 18 -3.57 -13.89 3.43
C TRP A 18 -3.28 -14.32 1.99
N ILE A 19 -2.13 -13.93 1.44
CA ILE A 19 -1.69 -14.39 0.11
C ILE A 19 -1.64 -15.92 0.07
N TYR A 20 -0.99 -16.57 1.05
CA TYR A 20 -0.73 -18.00 1.00
C TYR A 20 -1.82 -18.91 1.57
N ARG A 21 -2.73 -18.37 2.38
CA ARG A 21 -3.72 -19.15 3.15
C ARG A 21 -5.11 -18.52 3.17
N GLY A 22 -5.26 -17.29 2.69
CA GLY A 22 -6.51 -16.51 2.77
C GLY A 22 -7.16 -16.22 1.42
N GLY A 23 -6.74 -16.86 0.34
CA GLY A 23 -7.32 -16.67 -1.01
C GLY A 23 -6.63 -15.60 -1.86
N GLY A 24 -5.58 -14.94 -1.34
CA GLY A 24 -4.94 -13.84 -2.06
C GLY A 24 -4.16 -14.26 -3.30
N TYR A 25 -3.54 -15.45 -3.28
CA TYR A 25 -2.82 -15.97 -4.44
C TYR A 25 -3.76 -16.31 -5.60
N GLU A 26 -4.95 -16.83 -5.31
CA GLU A 26 -5.98 -17.15 -6.30
C GLU A 26 -6.47 -15.88 -7.01
N LEU A 27 -6.71 -14.80 -6.27
CA LEU A 27 -7.07 -13.50 -6.83
C LEU A 27 -5.95 -12.90 -7.68
N TYR A 28 -4.69 -13.06 -7.26
CA TYR A 28 -3.55 -12.63 -8.05
C TYR A 28 -3.47 -13.39 -9.39
N GLN A 29 -3.65 -14.71 -9.36
CA GLN A 29 -3.68 -15.54 -10.57
C GLN A 29 -4.84 -15.17 -11.50
N GLU A 30 -6.02 -14.86 -10.94
CA GLU A 30 -7.16 -14.36 -11.71
C GLU A 30 -6.83 -13.02 -12.41
N LEU A 31 -6.19 -12.09 -11.71
CA LEU A 31 -5.76 -10.82 -12.27
C LEU A 31 -4.77 -11.01 -13.43
N LEU A 32 -3.75 -11.85 -13.26
CA LEU A 32 -2.76 -12.10 -14.32
C LEU A 32 -3.40 -12.68 -15.58
N LYS A 33 -4.36 -13.60 -15.43
CA LYS A 33 -5.14 -14.14 -16.55
C LYS A 33 -5.95 -13.06 -17.26
N LYS A 34 -6.62 -12.19 -16.51
CA LYS A 34 -7.37 -11.04 -17.07
C LYS A 34 -6.47 -10.09 -17.85
N LEU A 35 -5.24 -9.90 -17.38
CA LEU A 35 -4.23 -9.06 -18.03
C LEU A 35 -3.49 -9.78 -19.18
N GLN A 36 -3.77 -11.07 -19.43
CA GLN A 36 -3.09 -11.90 -20.43
C GLN A 36 -1.56 -11.96 -20.25
N LEU A 37 -1.11 -11.99 -18.99
CA LEU A 37 0.30 -12.06 -18.64
C LEU A 37 0.70 -13.50 -18.31
N ASP A 38 1.74 -14.00 -18.97
CA ASP A 38 2.37 -15.29 -18.66
C ASP A 38 3.52 -15.09 -17.67
N VAL A 39 3.16 -14.89 -16.40
CA VAL A 39 4.10 -14.62 -15.31
C VAL A 39 3.75 -15.42 -14.06
N VAL A 40 4.76 -15.86 -13.32
CA VAL A 40 4.60 -16.51 -12.02
C VAL A 40 5.06 -15.56 -10.93
N GLY A 41 4.17 -15.23 -9.99
CA GLY A 41 4.48 -14.36 -8.87
C GLY A 41 4.96 -15.16 -7.66
N PHE A 42 6.12 -14.81 -7.11
CA PHE A 42 6.64 -15.36 -5.86
C PHE A 42 6.52 -14.30 -4.77
N PHE A 43 5.66 -14.53 -3.79
CA PHE A 43 5.40 -13.57 -2.72
C PHE A 43 6.35 -13.84 -1.54
N CYS A 44 7.40 -13.05 -1.42
CA CYS A 44 8.34 -13.14 -0.31
C CYS A 44 8.66 -11.74 0.20
N MET A 45 9.20 -11.69 1.43
CA MET A 45 9.67 -10.45 2.05
C MET A 45 8.59 -9.35 2.09
N PRO A 46 7.47 -9.56 2.80
CA PRO A 46 6.43 -8.54 2.90
C PRO A 46 7.00 -7.27 3.52
N MET A 47 6.62 -6.12 2.96
CA MET A 47 7.11 -4.82 3.45
C MET A 47 6.48 -4.51 4.82
N PRO A 48 7.28 -4.21 5.86
CA PRO A 48 6.75 -3.77 7.14
C PRO A 48 6.12 -2.38 7.05
N THR A 49 5.35 -2.02 8.07
CA THR A 49 4.71 -0.70 8.18
C THR A 49 5.73 0.42 7.97
N GLN A 50 5.45 1.29 7.01
CA GLN A 50 6.31 2.42 6.69
C GLN A 50 6.04 3.60 7.63
N PRO A 51 7.07 4.38 8.01
CA PRO A 51 6.85 5.65 8.67
C PRO A 51 6.07 6.59 7.75
N LEU A 52 5.25 7.47 8.35
CA LEU A 52 4.43 8.45 7.62
C LEU A 52 5.28 9.44 6.80
N GLY A 53 6.55 9.65 7.14
CA GLY A 53 7.45 10.47 6.33
C GLY A 53 8.33 11.38 7.18
N TRP A 54 8.88 12.39 6.52
CA TRP A 54 9.80 13.37 7.11
C TRP A 54 9.21 14.77 6.99
N PHE A 55 9.09 15.47 8.11
CA PHE A 55 8.39 16.75 8.19
C PHE A 55 9.31 17.84 8.76
N LYS A 56 9.18 19.07 8.24
CA LYS A 56 9.97 20.23 8.71
C LYS A 56 9.52 20.76 10.08
N LYS A 57 8.27 20.50 10.44
CA LYS A 57 7.64 20.90 11.70
C LYS A 57 6.94 19.68 12.31
N PRO A 58 6.78 19.60 13.64
CA PRO A 58 5.97 18.56 14.26
C PRO A 58 4.54 18.56 13.70
N VAL A 59 3.99 17.36 13.48
CA VAL A 59 2.60 17.14 13.08
C VAL A 59 1.90 16.48 14.27
N THR A 60 0.92 17.15 14.86
CA THR A 60 0.21 16.65 16.06
C THR A 60 -1.28 16.47 15.82
N SER A 61 -1.81 17.00 14.73
CA SER A 61 -3.20 16.90 14.31
C SER A 61 -3.34 16.69 12.80
N ALA A 62 -4.51 16.25 12.36
CA ALA A 62 -4.80 16.12 10.93
C ALA A 62 -4.84 17.48 10.21
N ASP A 63 -5.19 18.56 10.91
CA ASP A 63 -5.23 19.91 10.34
C ASP A 63 -3.83 20.43 9.96
N ASP A 64 -2.79 20.00 10.68
CA ASP A 64 -1.39 20.36 10.37
C ASP A 64 -0.92 19.81 9.01
N MET A 65 -1.65 18.82 8.47
CA MET A 65 -1.34 18.21 7.18
C MET A 65 -1.93 18.99 6.00
N LYS A 66 -2.96 19.81 6.21
CA LYS A 66 -3.66 20.50 5.12
C LYS A 66 -2.75 21.51 4.42
N GLY A 67 -2.71 21.45 3.09
CA GLY A 67 -1.89 22.31 2.24
C GLY A 67 -0.40 21.98 2.25
N LEU A 68 0.03 20.88 2.88
CA LEU A 68 1.41 20.42 2.81
C LEU A 68 1.71 19.80 1.45
N LYS A 69 2.71 20.35 0.75
CA LYS A 69 3.31 19.66 -0.39
C LYS A 69 3.99 18.38 0.08
N TYR A 70 3.29 17.26 -0.09
CA TYR A 70 3.69 15.94 0.41
C TYR A 70 3.87 14.95 -0.74
N ARG A 71 4.99 14.22 -0.73
CA ARG A 71 5.30 13.22 -1.77
C ARG A 71 4.93 11.84 -1.26
N THR A 72 3.98 11.19 -1.94
CA THR A 72 3.62 9.79 -1.75
C THR A 72 3.28 9.14 -3.11
N VAL A 73 2.95 7.86 -3.12
CA VAL A 73 2.63 7.09 -4.33
C VAL A 73 1.48 6.10 -4.07
N GLY A 74 0.85 5.62 -5.14
CA GLY A 74 -0.25 4.65 -5.05
C GLY A 74 -1.51 5.23 -4.42
N LEU A 75 -2.36 4.38 -3.85
CA LEU A 75 -3.65 4.79 -3.26
C LEU A 75 -3.50 5.81 -2.12
N ALA A 76 -2.34 5.83 -1.46
CA ALA A 76 -2.05 6.84 -0.44
C ALA A 76 -2.04 8.26 -1.02
N ALA A 77 -1.72 8.46 -2.30
CA ALA A 77 -1.78 9.77 -2.94
C ALA A 77 -3.22 10.30 -2.99
N ASP A 78 -4.16 9.47 -3.45
CA ASP A 78 -5.57 9.84 -3.55
C ASP A 78 -6.15 10.12 -2.16
N VAL A 79 -5.86 9.26 -1.16
CA VAL A 79 -6.30 9.46 0.22
C VAL A 79 -5.77 10.78 0.79
N MET A 80 -4.49 11.09 0.59
CA MET A 80 -3.89 12.31 1.10
C MET A 80 -4.44 13.55 0.39
N GLN A 81 -4.71 13.47 -0.92
CA GLN A 81 -5.32 14.56 -1.67
C GLN A 81 -6.74 14.86 -1.15
N GLU A 82 -7.55 13.84 -0.90
CA GLU A 82 -8.89 13.99 -0.29
C GLU A 82 -8.83 14.55 1.14
N MET A 83 -7.75 14.26 1.88
CA MET A 83 -7.48 14.88 3.19
C MET A 83 -7.02 16.34 3.09
N GLY A 84 -6.73 16.84 1.89
CA GLY A 84 -6.36 18.22 1.62
C GLY A 84 -4.86 18.52 1.62
N LEU A 85 -4.01 17.53 1.34
CA LEU A 85 -2.57 17.71 1.13
C LEU A 85 -2.24 18.23 -0.28
#